data_AF-A0A7J7KL03-F1
#
_entry.id   AF-A0A7J7KL03-F1
#
_cell.length_a   1.000
_cell.length_b   1.000
_cell.length_c   1.000
_cell.angle_alpha   90.00
_cell.angle_beta   90.00
_cell.angle_gamma   90.00
#
_symmetry.space_group_name_H-M   'P 1'
#
loop_
_entity.id
_entity.type
_entity.pdbx_description
1 polymer ?
#
loop_
_entity_poly.entity_id
_entity_poly.type
_entity_poly.pdbx_seq_one_letter_code
_entity_poly.pdbx_strand_id
1 'polypeptide(L)'
;MFYIVQIPNDYCDFCLGDANLNKKSKAPEEMVSCADCGRSGHPTCLQFTDNMKISVRKYPWQCIECKSCGLCGTSENDEQLLFCDDCDRGYHMYCLKPPLTEPPEGNWSCHLCIKEFHMGQKPDWMG
;
A
#
# COMPACT_ATOMS: atom_id res chain seq x y z
N MET A 1 -5.35 25.06 -12.20
CA MET A 1 -4.75 23.79 -11.78
C MET A 1 -5.26 22.71 -12.71
N PHE A 2 -4.44 22.27 -13.66
CA PHE A 2 -4.79 21.12 -14.50
C PHE A 2 -4.60 19.88 -13.62
N TYR A 3 -5.70 19.26 -13.18
CA TYR A 3 -5.63 17.93 -12.60
C TYR A 3 -5.22 17.00 -13.75
N ILE A 4 -3.94 16.62 -13.80
CA ILE A 4 -3.51 15.55 -14.69
C ILE A 4 -4.12 14.28 -14.08
N VAL A 5 -5.25 13.84 -14.62
CA VAL A 5 -5.75 12.49 -14.34
C VAL A 5 -4.71 11.56 -14.94
N GLN A 6 -3.89 10.95 -14.09
CA GLN A 6 -2.89 10.00 -14.56
C GLN A 6 -3.62 8.77 -15.07
N ILE A 7 -3.36 8.43 -16.33
CA ILE A 7 -4.00 7.30 -17.00
C ILE A 7 -3.35 6.03 -16.46
N PRO A 8 -4.13 5.09 -15.88
CA PRO A 8 -3.60 3.81 -15.46
C PRO A 8 -2.97 3.03 -16.62
N ASN A 9 -1.81 2.41 -16.39
CA ASN A 9 -1.23 1.46 -17.31
C ASN A 9 -2.19 0.27 -17.49
N ASP A 10 -2.37 -0.16 -18.73
CA ASP A 10 -3.16 -1.33 -19.11
C ASP A 10 -2.39 -2.65 -18.99
N TYR A 11 -1.14 -2.60 -18.50
CA TYR A 11 -0.29 -3.74 -18.21
C TYR A 11 0.31 -3.68 -16.80
N CYS A 12 0.65 -4.87 -16.27
CA CYS A 12 1.29 -5.06 -14.98
C CYS A 12 2.80 -4.91 -15.11
N ASP A 13 3.42 -4.02 -14.32
CA ASP A 13 4.86 -3.75 -14.37
C ASP A 13 5.75 -4.97 -14.03
N PHE A 14 5.18 -6.00 -13.38
CA PHE A 14 5.93 -7.18 -12.92
C PHE A 14 5.87 -8.37 -13.88
N CYS A 15 4.78 -8.51 -14.63
CA CYS A 15 4.56 -9.68 -15.49
C CYS A 15 4.23 -9.31 -16.94
N LEU A 16 4.03 -8.02 -17.23
CA LEU A 16 3.64 -7.49 -18.54
C LEU A 16 2.32 -8.09 -19.07
N GLY A 17 1.46 -8.56 -18.18
CA GLY A 17 0.11 -9.04 -18.48
C GLY A 17 -0.93 -7.96 -18.19
N ASP A 18 -2.11 -8.09 -18.77
CA ASP A 18 -3.25 -7.19 -18.57
C ASP A 18 -4.22 -7.75 -17.50
N ALA A 19 -5.42 -7.17 -17.38
CA ALA A 19 -6.44 -7.66 -16.45
C ALA A 19 -6.97 -9.07 -16.80
N ASN A 20 -6.89 -9.48 -18.07
CA ASN A 20 -7.38 -10.77 -18.53
C ASN A 20 -6.36 -11.90 -18.33
N LEU A 21 -5.08 -11.57 -18.18
CA LEU A 21 -4.03 -12.55 -17.97
C LEU A 21 -2.88 -12.01 -17.10
N ASN A 22 -2.85 -12.44 -15.84
CA ASN A 22 -1.63 -12.42 -15.06
C ASN A 22 -0.68 -13.53 -15.55
N LYS A 23 0.46 -13.13 -16.14
CA LYS A 23 1.42 -14.07 -16.73
C LYS A 23 2.17 -14.93 -15.71
N LYS A 24 2.18 -14.58 -14.42
CA LYS A 24 2.76 -15.40 -13.34
C LYS A 24 1.79 -16.49 -12.88
N SER A 25 0.56 -16.13 -12.54
CA SER A 25 -0.46 -17.10 -12.07
C SER A 25 -1.15 -17.87 -13.19
N LYS A 26 -1.02 -17.40 -14.44
CA LYS A 26 -1.72 -17.93 -15.63
C LYS A 26 -3.24 -17.85 -15.53
N ALA A 27 -3.76 -16.88 -14.78
CA ALA A 27 -5.20 -16.65 -14.60
C ALA A 27 -5.55 -15.16 -14.79
N PRO A 28 -6.82 -14.82 -15.10
CA PRO A 28 -7.29 -13.44 -15.05
C PRO A 28 -7.17 -12.87 -13.64
N GLU A 29 -6.73 -11.62 -13.53
CA GLU A 29 -6.62 -10.90 -12.27
C GLU A 29 -6.65 -9.40 -12.56
N GLU A 30 -7.55 -8.67 -11.90
CA GLU A 30 -7.57 -7.22 -12.03
C GLU A 30 -6.33 -6.59 -11.40
N MET A 31 -5.83 -5.52 -12.02
CA MET A 31 -4.70 -4.76 -11.49
C MET A 31 -5.17 -3.67 -10.54
N VAL A 32 -4.26 -3.26 -9.66
CA VAL A 32 -4.35 -1.99 -8.93
C VAL A 32 -3.42 -1.00 -9.62
N SER A 33 -3.77 0.28 -9.59
CA SER A 33 -3.03 1.32 -10.29
C SER A 33 -2.74 2.48 -9.37
N CYS A 34 -1.51 2.98 -9.43
CA CYS A 34 -1.08 4.11 -8.62
C CYS A 34 -1.83 5.37 -9.02
N ALA A 35 -2.45 6.04 -8.05
CA ALA A 35 -3.18 7.28 -8.27
C ALA A 35 -2.29 8.44 -8.77
N ASP A 36 -0.98 8.38 -8.51
CA ASP A 36 -0.05 9.49 -8.75
C ASP A 36 0.79 9.33 -10.03
N CYS A 37 1.06 8.10 -10.47
CA CYS A 37 1.89 7.85 -11.66
C CYS A 37 1.27 6.88 -12.68
N GLY A 38 0.11 6.30 -12.40
CA GLY A 38 -0.57 5.37 -13.31
C GLY A 38 0.03 3.96 -13.39
N ARG A 39 1.22 3.71 -12.82
CA ARG A 39 1.82 2.36 -12.79
C ARG A 39 0.87 1.34 -12.18
N SER A 40 0.75 0.19 -12.84
CA SER A 40 -0.21 -0.86 -12.51
C SER A 40 0.49 -2.17 -12.16
N GLY A 41 -0.14 -2.94 -11.27
CA GLY A 41 0.33 -4.27 -10.90
C GLY A 41 -0.82 -5.16 -10.46
N HIS A 42 -0.73 -6.46 -10.77
CA HIS A 42 -1.61 -7.46 -10.18
C HIS A 42 -1.33 -7.57 -8.67
N PRO A 43 -2.36 -7.63 -7.80
CA PRO A 43 -2.17 -7.82 -6.37
C PRO A 43 -1.26 -8.99 -6.01
N THR A 44 -1.38 -10.14 -6.69
CA THR A 44 -0.47 -11.28 -6.46
C THR A 44 0.95 -11.02 -6.95
N CYS A 45 1.13 -10.23 -8.02
CA CYS A 45 2.47 -9.84 -8.48
C CYS A 45 3.16 -8.85 -7.53
N LEU A 46 2.36 -8.00 -6.88
CA LEU A 46 2.76 -7.09 -5.80
C LEU A 46 2.92 -7.79 -4.44
N GLN A 47 2.63 -9.09 -4.35
CA GLN A 47 2.67 -9.88 -3.13
C GLN A 47 1.72 -9.38 -2.02
N PHE A 48 0.59 -8.80 -2.40
CA PHE A 48 -0.40 -8.31 -1.44
C PHE A 48 -1.06 -9.44 -0.65
N THR A 49 -1.20 -9.21 0.66
CA THR A 49 -2.02 -10.03 1.56
C THR A 49 -3.50 -9.90 1.20
N ASP A 50 -4.35 -10.77 1.75
CA ASP A 50 -5.80 -10.71 1.47
C ASP A 50 -6.43 -9.42 2.02
N ASN A 51 -5.96 -8.92 3.16
CA ASN A 51 -6.38 -7.63 3.70
C ASN A 51 -5.96 -6.48 2.77
N MET A 52 -4.73 -6.50 2.24
CA MET A 52 -4.28 -5.49 1.28
C MET A 52 -5.15 -5.50 0.02
N LYS A 53 -5.44 -6.67 -0.58
CA LYS A 53 -6.30 -6.80 -1.77
C LYS A 53 -7.68 -6.16 -1.60
N ILE A 54 -8.23 -6.22 -0.40
CA ILE A 54 -9.51 -5.57 -0.05
C ILE A 54 -9.31 -4.07 0.14
N SER A 55 -8.27 -3.67 0.87
CA SER A 55 -8.06 -2.29 1.31
C SER A 55 -7.64 -1.35 0.20
N VAL A 56 -6.73 -1.74 -0.69
CA VAL A 56 -6.15 -0.86 -1.73
C VAL A 56 -7.16 -0.40 -2.77
N ARG A 57 -8.32 -1.05 -2.85
CA ARG A 57 -9.45 -0.64 -3.70
C ARG A 57 -10.33 0.45 -3.07
N LYS A 58 -10.16 0.75 -1.78
CA LYS A 58 -11.01 1.68 -1.01
C LYS A 58 -10.51 3.12 -1.00
N TYR A 59 -9.32 3.38 -1.53
CA TYR A 59 -8.66 4.69 -1.45
C TYR A 59 -7.67 4.87 -2.61
N PRO A 60 -7.18 6.09 -2.89
CA PRO A 60 -6.19 6.31 -3.95
C PRO A 60 -4.84 5.71 -3.53
N TRP A 61 -4.63 4.44 -3.86
CA TRP A 61 -3.40 3.72 -3.57
C TRP A 61 -2.22 4.32 -4.35
N GLN A 62 -1.06 4.37 -3.70
CA GLN A 62 0.20 4.83 -4.29
C GLN A 62 1.15 3.63 -4.42
N CYS A 63 1.92 3.54 -5.51
CA CYS A 63 3.00 2.54 -5.60
C CYS A 63 4.16 2.89 -4.65
N ILE A 64 5.15 1.99 -4.53
CA ILE A 64 6.31 2.19 -3.65
C ILE A 64 7.04 3.51 -3.91
N GLU A 65 7.23 3.87 -5.18
CA GLU A 65 7.94 5.10 -5.59
C GLU A 65 7.14 6.38 -5.31
N CYS A 66 5.82 6.29 -5.20
CA CYS A 66 4.94 7.44 -4.95
C CYS A 66 4.42 7.48 -3.51
N LYS A 67 4.84 6.56 -2.65
CA LYS A 67 4.25 6.43 -1.32
C LYS A 67 4.52 7.68 -0.50
N SER A 68 3.44 8.24 0.04
CA SER A 68 3.50 9.37 0.97
C SER A 68 2.95 8.96 2.34
N CYS A 69 3.41 9.64 3.37
CA CYS A 69 2.91 9.43 4.72
C CYS A 69 1.47 9.93 4.85
N GLY A 70 0.56 9.07 5.32
CA GLY A 70 -0.85 9.40 5.54
C GLY A 70 -1.12 10.40 6.68
N LEU A 71 -0.09 10.88 7.38
CA LEU A 71 -0.20 11.87 8.45
C LEU A 71 0.38 13.24 8.08
N CYS A 72 1.56 13.29 7.45
CA CYS A 72 2.22 14.54 7.06
C CYS A 72 2.10 14.85 5.56
N GLY A 73 1.72 13.88 4.73
CA GLY A 73 1.54 14.02 3.28
C GLY A 73 2.85 14.07 2.48
N THR A 74 4.01 13.93 3.11
CA THR A 74 5.31 13.94 2.42
C THR A 74 5.81 12.54 2.11
N SER A 75 6.68 12.42 1.10
CA SER A 75 7.43 11.20 0.76
C SER A 75 8.92 11.32 1.11
N GLU A 76 9.31 12.33 1.87
CA GLU A 76 10.69 12.53 2.33
C GLU A 76 11.05 11.50 3.40
N ASN A 77 12.33 11.25 3.69
CA ASN A 77 12.77 10.28 4.72
C ASN A 77 12.10 8.89 4.54
N ASP A 78 12.16 8.36 3.32
CA ASP A 78 11.59 7.08 2.90
C ASP A 78 12.10 5.89 3.73
N GLU A 79 13.36 5.95 4.18
CA GLU A 79 13.98 5.00 5.11
C GLU A 79 13.24 4.88 6.47
N GLN A 80 12.43 5.89 6.84
CA GLN A 80 11.60 5.90 8.05
C GLN A 80 10.11 5.72 7.77
N LEU A 81 9.73 5.45 6.51
CA LEU A 81 8.35 5.30 6.07
C LEU A 81 7.92 3.83 6.14
N LEU A 82 7.10 3.48 7.13
CA LEU A 82 6.53 2.14 7.27
C LEU A 82 5.36 1.95 6.33
N PHE A 83 5.22 0.75 5.75
CA PHE A 83 4.03 0.35 5.00
C PHE A 83 3.18 -0.58 5.85
N CYS A 84 1.88 -0.30 5.91
CA CYS A 84 0.94 -1.12 6.67
C CYS A 84 0.68 -2.47 5.99
N ASP A 85 0.86 -3.58 6.71
CA ASP A 85 0.73 -4.94 6.15
C ASP A 85 -0.71 -5.37 5.77
N ASP A 86 -1.70 -4.56 6.16
CA ASP A 86 -3.12 -4.77 5.85
C ASP A 86 -3.70 -3.85 4.78
N CYS A 87 -3.04 -2.73 4.48
CA CYS A 87 -3.59 -1.77 3.52
C CYS A 87 -2.58 -1.08 2.64
N ASP A 88 -1.28 -1.28 2.87
CA ASP A 88 -0.18 -0.67 2.12
C ASP A 88 -0.10 0.87 2.22
N ARG A 89 -0.79 1.51 3.18
CA ARG A 89 -0.59 2.95 3.45
C ARG A 89 0.78 3.20 4.11
N GLY A 90 1.41 4.31 3.73
CA GLY A 90 2.68 4.75 4.30
C GLY A 90 2.51 5.60 5.56
N TYR A 91 3.35 5.39 6.57
CA TYR A 91 3.42 6.21 7.77
C TYR A 91 4.86 6.36 8.26
N HIS A 92 5.34 7.59 8.41
CA HIS A 92 6.64 7.79 9.05
C HIS A 92 6.60 7.36 10.50
N MET A 93 7.64 6.64 10.94
CA MET A 93 7.79 6.21 12.33
C MET A 93 7.67 7.39 13.32
N TYR A 94 8.27 8.53 12.97
CA TYR A 94 8.23 9.75 13.79
C TYR A 94 6.89 10.52 13.72
N CYS A 95 6.04 10.24 12.72
CA CYS A 95 4.71 10.84 12.65
C CYS A 95 3.67 10.10 13.49
N LEU A 96 3.95 8.85 13.89
CA LEU A 96 3.06 8.04 14.73
C LEU A 96 2.93 8.61 16.15
N LYS A 97 1.88 8.19 16.85
CA LYS A 97 1.62 8.55 18.26
C LYS A 97 1.29 7.29 19.08
N PRO A 98 2.20 6.82 19.95
CA PRO A 98 3.57 7.31 20.16
C PRO A 98 4.46 7.12 18.91
N PRO A 99 5.53 7.93 18.74
CA PRO A 99 6.51 7.72 17.68
C PRO A 99 7.26 6.39 17.86
N LEU A 100 7.61 5.74 16.76
CA LEU A 100 8.51 4.59 16.77
C LEU A 100 9.94 5.07 16.49
N THR A 101 10.92 4.44 17.14
CA THR A 101 12.35 4.74 16.93
C THR A 101 13.02 3.74 15.99
N GLU A 102 12.44 2.55 15.86
CA GLU A 102 12.91 1.47 15.00
C GLU A 102 11.70 0.79 14.33
N PRO A 103 11.91 0.18 13.14
CA PRO A 103 10.86 -0.60 12.49
C PRO A 103 10.41 -1.76 13.40
N PRO A 104 9.09 -2.02 13.53
CA PRO A 104 8.58 -3.14 14.31
C PRO A 104 9.12 -4.49 13.81
N GLU A 105 9.32 -5.43 14.72
CA GLU A 105 9.55 -6.82 14.35
C GLU A 105 8.25 -7.45 13.83
N GLY A 106 8.32 -8.12 12.68
CA GLY A 106 7.17 -8.78 12.07
C GLY A 106 6.18 -7.82 11.44
N ASN A 107 4.89 -8.16 11.50
CA ASN A 107 3.84 -7.41 10.81
C ASN A 107 3.44 -6.15 11.58
N TRP A 108 3.30 -5.04 10.86
CA TRP A 108 2.83 -3.76 11.37
C TRP A 108 1.53 -3.31 10.68
N SER A 109 0.51 -3.05 11.49
CA SER A 109 -0.79 -2.55 11.04
C SER A 109 -0.99 -1.11 11.48
N CYS A 110 -1.37 -0.23 10.56
CA CYS A 110 -1.71 1.15 10.91
C CYS A 110 -2.97 1.24 11.78
N HIS A 111 -3.17 2.40 12.42
CA HIS A 111 -4.32 2.64 13.31
C HIS A 111 -5.68 2.44 12.64
N LEU A 112 -5.79 2.61 11.31
CA LEU A 112 -7.02 2.37 10.56
C LEU A 112 -7.32 0.86 10.49
N CYS A 113 -6.32 0.06 10.14
CA CYS A 113 -6.45 -1.39 10.00
C CYS A 113 -6.61 -2.10 11.35
N ILE A 114 -6.00 -1.57 12.43
CA ILE A 114 -6.26 -2.08 13.79
C ILE A 114 -7.74 -1.98 14.15
N LYS A 115 -8.39 -0.86 13.77
CA LYS A 115 -9.83 -0.68 13.99
C LYS A 115 -10.67 -1.55 13.05
N GLU A 116 -10.24 -1.74 11.80
CA GLU A 116 -11.01 -2.43 10.77
C GLU A 116 -10.91 -3.96 10.84
N PHE A 117 -9.70 -4.50 10.98
CA PHE A 117 -9.43 -5.94 10.87
C PHE A 117 -9.11 -6.61 12.21
N HIS A 118 -8.58 -5.87 13.18
CA HIS A 118 -8.08 -6.44 14.44
C HIS A 118 -9.00 -6.18 15.64
N MET A 119 -10.24 -5.72 15.41
CA MET A 119 -11.23 -5.42 16.44
C MET A 119 -10.71 -4.48 17.56
N GLY A 120 -9.71 -3.65 17.26
CA GLY A 120 -9.07 -2.77 18.24
C GLY A 120 -8.14 -3.47 19.24
N GLN A 121 -7.84 -4.77 19.05
CA GLN A 121 -6.78 -5.43 19.82
C GLN A 121 -5.44 -4.77 19.48
N LYS A 122 -4.73 -4.30 20.51
CA LYS A 122 -3.43 -3.69 20.33
C LYS A 122 -2.39 -4.78 20.03
N PRO A 123 -1.66 -4.70 18.92
CA PRO A 123 -0.57 -5.62 18.65
C PRO A 123 0.59 -5.41 19.63
N ASP A 124 1.39 -6.45 19.85
CA ASP A 124 2.42 -6.49 20.89
C ASP A 124 3.49 -5.38 20.74
N TRP A 125 3.77 -4.92 19.52
CA TRP A 125 4.69 -3.80 19.26
C TRP A 125 4.17 -2.42 19.72
N MET A 126 2.90 -2.34 20.11
CA MET A 126 2.26 -1.10 20.56
C MET A 126 2.34 -0.91 22.10
N GLY A 127 3.06 -1.80 22.79
CA GLY A 127 3.24 -1.85 24.25
C GLY A 127 4.58 -1.33 24.73
#